data_AF-A0A4Q3AXC1-F1
#
_entry.id   AF-A0A4Q3AXC1-F1
#
_cell.length_a   1.000
_cell.length_b   1.000
_cell.length_c   1.000
_cell.angle_alpha   90.00
_cell.angle_beta   90.00
_cell.angle_gamma   90.00
#
_symmetry.space_group_name_H-M   'P 1'
#
loop_
_entity.id
_entity.type
_entity.pdbx_description
1 polymer ?
#
loop_
_entity_poly.entity_id
_entity_poly.type
_entity_poly.pdbx_seq_one_letter_code
_entity_poly.pdbx_strand_id
1 'polypeptide(L)'
;MKFMLLYKLHAEKRQDALKAFAQMTPDNDKEDMGDQIKLIGRWHDVAHSKGVAIFESDNTEAIYNWAVNWNSVLDLEISPVLDDAETRAFGKKKFG
;
A
#
# COMPACT_ATOMS: atom_id res chain seq x y z
N MET A 1 -3.88 -0.23 -13.11
CA MET A 1 -4.44 -1.31 -12.26
C MET A 1 -4.56 -0.83 -10.80
N LYS A 2 -5.42 -1.44 -9.97
CA LYS A 2 -5.53 -1.10 -8.53
C LYS A 2 -4.91 -2.19 -7.66
N PHE A 3 -4.19 -1.78 -6.63
CA PHE A 3 -3.54 -2.67 -5.67
C PHE A 3 -3.91 -2.28 -4.24
N MET A 4 -4.19 -3.29 -3.42
CA MET A 4 -4.29 -3.17 -1.98
C MET A 4 -3.04 -3.73 -1.33
N LEU A 5 -2.40 -2.94 -0.47
CA LEU A 5 -1.30 -3.37 0.37
C LEU A 5 -1.74 -3.33 1.83
N LEU A 6 -1.78 -4.49 2.48
CA LEU A 6 -1.92 -4.61 3.92
C LEU A 6 -0.53 -4.66 4.54
N TYR A 7 -0.32 -3.89 5.61
CA TYR A 7 0.95 -3.90 6.32
C TYR A 7 0.75 -4.09 7.82
N LYS A 8 1.74 -4.71 8.46
CA LYS A 8 1.86 -4.81 9.92
C LYS A 8 3.30 -4.57 10.34
N LEU A 9 3.51 -3.68 11.31
CA LEU A 9 4.85 -3.40 11.81
C LEU A 9 5.38 -4.58 12.63
N HIS A 10 6.65 -4.91 12.41
CA HIS A 10 7.42 -5.84 13.25
C HIS A 10 7.43 -5.33 14.69
N ALA A 11 7.17 -6.21 15.65
CA ALA A 11 6.84 -5.83 17.02
C ALA A 11 7.95 -5.01 17.69
N GLU A 12 9.19 -5.39 17.44
CA GLU A 12 10.42 -4.79 17.93
C GLU A 12 10.81 -3.49 17.20
N LYS A 13 10.22 -3.21 16.03
CA LYS A 13 10.50 -2.01 15.23
C LYS A 13 9.41 -0.94 15.32
N ARG A 14 8.27 -1.24 15.94
CA ARG A 14 7.08 -0.36 15.99
C ARG A 14 7.38 1.10 16.33
N GLN A 15 8.08 1.33 17.44
CA GLN A 15 8.35 2.67 17.93
C GLN A 15 9.30 3.43 17.01
N ASP A 16 10.34 2.75 16.51
CA ASP A 16 11.35 3.38 15.66
C ASP A 16 10.79 3.66 14.27
N ALA A 17 10.02 2.74 13.69
CA ALA A 17 9.33 2.94 12.43
C ALA A 17 8.27 4.04 12.52
N LEU A 18 7.51 4.13 13.62
CA LEU A 18 6.55 5.22 13.81
C LEU A 18 7.25 6.58 13.95
N LYS A 19 8.39 6.64 14.67
CA LYS A 19 9.21 7.85 14.76
C LYS A 19 9.76 8.25 13.40
N ALA A 20 10.30 7.31 12.64
CA ALA A 20 10.84 7.54 11.31
C ALA A 20 9.75 8.08 10.37
N PHE A 21 8.58 7.43 10.36
CA PHE A 21 7.43 7.86 9.57
C PHE A 21 6.95 9.27 9.97
N ALA A 22 6.92 9.59 11.28
CA ALA A 22 6.52 10.91 11.77
C ALA A 22 7.47 12.05 11.36
N GLN A 23 8.68 11.75 10.87
CA GLN A 23 9.61 12.74 10.33
C GLN A 23 9.51 12.88 8.80
N MET A 24 8.75 12.03 8.11
CA MET A 24 8.61 12.10 6.66
C MET A 24 7.75 13.31 6.26
N THR A 25 8.20 14.00 5.21
CA THR A 25 7.45 15.08 4.57
C THR A 25 6.67 14.56 3.36
N PRO A 26 5.68 15.32 2.84
CA PRO A 26 5.00 14.97 1.59
C PRO A 26 5.96 14.78 0.40
N ASP A 27 7.07 15.52 0.36
CA ASP A 27 8.09 15.35 -0.68
C ASP A 27 8.86 14.04 -0.51
N ASN A 28 9.15 13.62 0.73
CA ASN A 28 9.76 12.30 0.98
C ASN A 28 8.81 11.16 0.62
N ASP A 29 7.51 11.27 0.95
CA ASP A 29 6.50 10.29 0.53
C ASP A 29 6.45 10.19 -1.01
N LYS A 30 6.52 11.33 -1.71
CA LYS A 30 6.52 11.38 -3.18
C LYS A 30 7.79 10.75 -3.77
N GLU A 31 8.95 11.06 -3.22
CA GLU A 31 10.24 10.51 -3.67
C GLU A 31 10.29 8.99 -3.47
N ASP A 32 9.80 8.49 -2.32
CA ASP A 32 9.76 7.06 -2.01
C ASP A 32 8.83 6.28 -2.97
N MET A 33 7.64 6.81 -3.28
CA MET A 33 6.71 6.16 -4.23
C MET A 33 7.12 6.33 -5.70
N GLY A 34 7.81 7.42 -6.04
CA GLY A 34 8.10 7.81 -7.42
C GLY A 34 6.86 8.21 -8.23
N ASP A 35 7.05 8.43 -9.54
CA ASP A 35 6.00 8.96 -10.42
C ASP A 35 5.09 7.89 -11.04
N GLN A 36 5.39 6.60 -10.82
CA GLN A 36 4.65 5.48 -11.41
C GLN A 36 3.52 4.96 -10.52
N ILE A 37 3.41 5.47 -9.29
CA ILE A 37 2.43 5.04 -8.30
C ILE A 37 1.55 6.23 -7.92
N LYS A 38 0.24 6.06 -8.02
CA LYS A 38 -0.73 7.00 -7.50
C LYS A 38 -1.38 6.43 -6.25
N LEU A 39 -1.13 7.04 -5.10
CA LEU A 39 -1.82 6.68 -3.85
C LEU A 39 -3.28 7.14 -3.91
N ILE A 40 -4.23 6.22 -3.77
CA ILE A 40 -5.65 6.54 -3.57
C ILE A 40 -5.88 6.94 -2.12
N GLY A 41 -5.28 6.20 -1.18
CA GLY A 41 -5.36 6.50 0.25
C GLY A 41 -4.63 5.48 1.11
N ARG A 42 -4.21 5.92 2.29
CA ARG A 42 -3.48 5.13 3.29
C ARG A 42 -4.09 5.38 4.67
N TRP A 43 -4.46 4.32 5.38
CA TRP A 43 -5.08 4.38 6.70
C TRP A 43 -4.30 3.52 7.69
N HIS A 44 -4.14 4.03 8.90
CA HIS A 44 -3.31 3.44 9.95
C HIS A 44 -4.18 3.05 11.15
N ASP A 45 -4.13 1.78 11.55
CA ASP A 45 -4.57 1.30 12.85
C ASP A 45 -3.37 1.33 13.79
N VAL A 46 -3.11 2.51 14.35
CA VAL A 46 -1.92 2.77 15.17
C VAL A 46 -1.87 1.87 16.41
N ALA A 47 -3.02 1.61 17.04
CA ALA A 47 -3.13 0.78 18.23
C ALA A 47 -2.69 -0.67 17.98
N HIS A 48 -3.02 -1.23 16.81
CA HIS A 48 -2.61 -2.58 16.42
C HIS A 48 -1.36 -2.62 15.54
N SER A 49 -0.75 -1.46 15.26
CA SER A 49 0.45 -1.31 14.44
C SER A 49 0.32 -1.98 13.07
N LYS A 50 -0.80 -1.74 12.41
CA LYS A 50 -1.11 -2.26 11.07
C LYS A 50 -1.85 -1.22 10.25
N GLY A 51 -2.09 -1.49 8.98
CA GLY A 51 -2.97 -0.67 8.18
C GLY A 51 -3.09 -1.15 6.75
N VAL A 52 -3.64 -0.26 5.93
CA VAL A 52 -3.91 -0.52 4.52
C VAL A 52 -3.53 0.69 3.68
N ALA A 53 -3.00 0.44 2.49
CA ALA A 53 -2.80 1.45 1.48
C ALA A 53 -3.32 0.94 0.13
N ILE A 54 -4.03 1.81 -0.59
CA ILE A 54 -4.60 1.51 -1.91
C ILE A 54 -3.90 2.39 -2.94
N PHE A 55 -3.42 1.78 -4.02
CA PHE A 55 -2.69 2.47 -5.08
C PHE A 55 -3.21 2.13 -6.46
N GLU A 56 -3.05 3.06 -7.39
CA GLU A 56 -3.16 2.86 -8.82
C GLU A 56 -1.77 2.87 -9.45
N SER A 57 -1.49 1.88 -10.29
CA SER A 57 -0.28 1.82 -11.11
C SER A 57 -0.53 0.91 -12.30
N ASP A 58 0.09 1.23 -13.43
CA ASP A 58 0.17 0.33 -14.60
C ASP A 58 1.50 -0.44 -14.64
N ASN A 59 2.37 -0.22 -13.65
CA ASN A 59 3.61 -0.94 -13.44
C ASN A 59 3.61 -1.67 -12.09
N THR A 60 3.41 -2.99 -12.13
CA THR A 60 3.45 -3.85 -10.93
C THR A 60 4.82 -3.84 -10.25
N GLU A 61 5.92 -3.73 -11.01
CA GLU A 61 7.28 -3.68 -10.46
C GLU A 61 7.49 -2.44 -9.58
N ALA A 62 6.92 -1.29 -9.97
CA ALA A 62 6.97 -0.08 -9.15
C ALA A 62 6.35 -0.30 -7.76
N ILE A 63 5.19 -0.99 -7.69
CA ILE A 63 4.52 -1.30 -6.42
C ILE A 63 5.40 -2.19 -5.53
N TYR A 64 6.04 -3.23 -6.10
CA TYR A 64 6.93 -4.11 -5.32
C TYR A 64 8.22 -3.41 -4.90
N ASN A 65 8.80 -2.54 -5.73
CA ASN A 65 9.97 -1.74 -5.36
C ASN A 65 9.65 -0.85 -4.16
N TRP A 66 8.52 -0.15 -4.19
CA TRP A 66 8.05 0.65 -3.05
C TRP A 66 7.84 -0.23 -1.80
N ALA A 67 7.21 -1.40 -1.94
CA ALA A 67 7.00 -2.31 -0.82
C ALA A 67 8.32 -2.81 -0.19
N VAL A 68 9.33 -3.12 -0.99
CA VAL A 68 10.64 -3.61 -0.50
C VAL A 68 11.40 -2.54 0.28
N ASN A 69 11.19 -1.24 0.03
CA ASN A 69 11.75 -0.17 0.86
C ASN A 69 11.34 -0.31 2.34
N TRP A 70 10.19 -0.93 2.61
CA TRP A 70 9.59 -1.03 3.94
C TRP A 70 9.61 -2.45 4.54
N ASN A 71 10.02 -3.47 3.79
CA ASN A 71 9.92 -4.87 4.24
C ASN A 71 10.81 -5.22 5.44
N SER A 72 11.81 -4.38 5.74
CA SER A 72 12.69 -4.55 6.90
C SER A 72 12.01 -4.20 8.23
N VAL A 73 10.86 -3.53 8.17
CA VAL A 73 10.07 -3.11 9.35
C VAL A 73 8.60 -3.48 9.26
N LEU A 74 8.13 -3.97 8.09
CA LEU A 74 6.75 -4.36 7.82
C LEU A 74 6.64 -5.79 7.31
N ASP A 75 5.66 -6.53 7.81
CA ASP A 75 5.05 -7.65 7.11
C ASP A 75 4.05 -7.08 6.08
N LEU A 76 4.17 -7.51 4.83
CA LEU A 76 3.45 -6.92 3.69
C LEU A 76 2.68 -7.99 2.91
N GLU A 77 1.44 -7.67 2.56
CA GLU A 77 0.60 -8.46 1.66
C GLU A 77 0.05 -7.55 0.56
N ILE A 78 0.29 -7.91 -0.70
CA ILE A 78 -0.15 -7.13 -1.87
C ILE A 78 -1.13 -7.96 -2.69
N SER A 79 -2.30 -7.39 -2.97
CA SER A 79 -3.34 -8.00 -3.80
C SER A 79 -3.80 -7.03 -4.90
N PRO A 80 -3.93 -7.46 -6.16
CA PRO A 80 -4.71 -6.70 -7.14
C PRO A 80 -6.17 -6.69 -6.72
N VAL A 81 -6.82 -5.54 -6.84
CA VAL A 81 -8.22 -5.36 -6.42
C VAL A 81 -9.03 -4.68 -7.52
N LEU A 82 -10.35 -4.86 -7.45
CA LEU A 82 -11.31 -4.24 -8.36
C LEU A 82 -12.18 -3.29 -7.56
N ASP A 83 -12.57 -2.17 -8.18
CA ASP A 83 -13.64 -1.33 -7.65
C ASP A 83 -15.03 -1.92 -7.92
N ASP A 84 -16.08 -1.21 -7.51
CA ASP A 84 -17.47 -1.62 -7.69
C ASP A 84 -17.84 -1.82 -9.17
N ALA A 85 -17.38 -0.94 -10.06
CA ALA A 85 -17.73 -0.99 -11.48
C ALA A 85 -17.05 -2.17 -12.17
N GLU A 86 -15.75 -2.36 -11.90
CA GLU A 86 -14.95 -3.47 -12.40
C GLU A 86 -15.46 -4.82 -11.89
N THR A 87 -15.79 -4.91 -10.59
CA THR A 87 -16.33 -6.13 -9.98
C THR A 87 -17.69 -6.49 -10.58
N ARG A 88 -18.59 -5.52 -10.78
CA ARG A 88 -19.89 -5.75 -11.45
C ARG A 88 -19.71 -6.20 -12.90
N ALA A 89 -18.78 -5.60 -13.64
CA ALA A 89 -18.48 -5.99 -15.01
C ALA A 89 -17.92 -7.41 -15.09
N PHE A 90 -16.99 -7.77 -14.21
CA PHE A 90 -16.45 -9.13 -14.09
C PHE A 90 -17.55 -10.15 -13.80
N GLY A 91 -18.39 -9.89 -12.79
CA GLY A 91 -19.48 -10.79 -12.40
C GLY A 91 -20.46 -11.05 -13.54
N LYS A 92 -20.89 -9.99 -14.24
CA LYS A 92 -21.76 -10.10 -15.42
C LYS A 92 -21.12 -10.92 -16.54
N LYS A 93 -19.83 -10.69 -16.84
CA LYS A 93 -19.12 -11.43 -17.90
C LYS A 93 -18.92 -12.91 -17.56
N LYS A 94 -18.71 -13.24 -16.28
CA LYS A 94 -18.36 -14.60 -15.84
C LYS A 94 -19.58 -15.48 -15.61
N PHE A 95 -20.68 -14.89 -15.11
CA PHE A 95 -21.83 -15.64 -14.60
C PHE A 95 -23.19 -15.19 -15.16
N GLY A 96 -23.25 -14.06 -15.89
CA GLY A 96 -24.46 -13.60 -16.59
C GLY A 96 -24.52 -14.15 -18.01
#